data_AF-A0A9P5U868-F1
#
_entry.id   AF-A0A9P5U868-F1
#
_cell.length_a   1.000
_cell.length_b   1.000
_cell.length_c   1.000
_cell.angle_alpha   90.00
_cell.angle_beta   90.00
_cell.angle_gamma   90.00
#
_symmetry.space_group_name_H-M   'P 1'
#
loop_
_entity.id
_entity.type
_entity.pdbx_description
1 polymer ?
#
loop_
_entity_poly.entity_id
_entity_poly.type
_entity_poly.pdbx_seq_one_letter_code
_entity_poly.pdbx_strand_id
1 'polypeptide(L)' 'MRLPKNLSESAEEISGRIPSEEALWKSIRHKMGSYWDNIPGYEPRGVCVHCGTTDSMEHILLECSCPPKSGN' A
#
# COMPACT_ATOMS: atom_id res chain seq x y z
N MET A 1 28.15 -9.66 5.92
CA MET A 1 26.85 -9.47 5.23
C MET A 1 25.75 -9.73 6.24
N ARG A 2 25.06 -8.68 6.73
CA ARG A 2 23.85 -8.87 7.54
C ARG A 2 22.73 -9.28 6.56
N LEU A 3 22.08 -10.39 6.85
CA LEU A 3 20.84 -10.76 6.16
C LEU A 3 19.83 -9.61 6.34
N PRO A 4 19.01 -9.31 5.32
CA PRO A 4 18.01 -8.28 5.47
C PRO A 4 17.09 -8.67 6.61
N LYS A 5 17.03 -7.77 7.59
CA LYS A 5 15.90 -7.58 8.47
C LYS A 5 14.61 -7.58 7.63
N ASN A 6 13.51 -8.07 8.19
CA ASN A 6 12.29 -8.37 7.42
C ASN A 6 11.82 -7.19 6.54
N LEU A 7 10.93 -7.45 5.58
CA LEU A 7 10.50 -6.46 4.58
C LEU A 7 10.00 -5.13 5.21
N SER A 8 9.36 -5.20 6.38
CA SER A 8 8.95 -4.03 7.15
C SER A 8 10.12 -3.20 7.69
N GLU A 9 11.16 -3.83 8.24
CA GLU A 9 12.36 -3.13 8.73
C GLU A 9 13.13 -2.48 7.57
N SER A 10 13.22 -3.15 6.42
CA SER A 10 13.86 -2.58 5.23
C SER A 10 13.06 -1.38 4.67
N ALA A 11 11.73 -1.43 4.74
CA ALA A 11 10.87 -0.33 4.31
C ALA A 11 10.93 0.87 5.28
N GLU A 12 11.13 0.63 6.57
CA GLU A 12 11.34 1.67 7.59
C GLU A 12 12.60 2.48 7.33
N GLU A 13 13.73 1.80 7.06
CA GLU A 13 15.01 2.47 6.78
C GLU A 13 14.93 3.39 5.55
N ILE A 14 14.08 3.07 4.57
CA ILE A 14 13.93 3.83 3.32
C ILE A 14 12.93 4.97 3.47
N SER A 15 11.78 4.71 4.10
CA SER A 15 10.66 5.66 4.14
C SER A 15 10.53 6.46 5.43
N GLY A 16 11.33 6.13 6.46
CA GLY A 16 11.21 6.73 7.79
C GLY A 16 9.93 6.34 8.53
N ARG A 17 9.14 5.39 7.99
CA ARG A 17 7.93 4.85 8.60
C ARG A 17 7.82 3.35 8.38
N ILE A 18 7.21 2.63 9.32
CA ILE A 18 6.88 1.21 9.12
C ILE A 18 5.54 1.15 8.37
N PRO A 19 5.49 0.71 7.10
CA PRO A 19 4.23 0.48 6.41
C PRO A 19 3.49 -0.70 7.04
N SER A 20 2.15 -0.67 7.02
CA SER A 20 1.35 -1.79 7.51
C SER A 20 1.56 -3.05 6.66
N GLU A 21 1.26 -4.23 7.22
CA GLU A 21 1.32 -5.49 6.48
C GLU A 21 0.40 -5.44 5.23
N GLU A 22 -0.78 -4.81 5.35
CA GLU A 22 -1.68 -4.60 4.20
C GLU A 22 -1.06 -3.73 3.11
N ALA A 23 -0.33 -2.67 3.49
CA ALA A 23 0.38 -1.79 2.56
C ALA A 23 1.50 -2.55 1.83
N LEU A 24 2.27 -3.38 2.56
CA LEU A 24 3.28 -4.26 1.99
C LEU A 24 2.67 -5.31 1.06
N TRP A 25 1.58 -5.95 1.47
CA TRP A 25 0.89 -6.91 0.61
C TRP A 25 0.36 -6.25 -0.64
N LYS A 26 -0.25 -5.07 -0.52
CA LYS A 26 -0.72 -4.26 -1.66
C LYS A 26 0.44 -3.88 -2.58
N SER A 27 1.62 -3.49 -2.06
CA SER A 27 2.76 -3.11 -2.90
C SER A 27 3.34 -4.30 -3.69
N ILE A 28 3.36 -5.50 -3.12
CA ILE A 28 3.80 -6.73 -3.81
C ILE A 28 2.84 -7.08 -4.97
N ARG A 29 1.53 -6.90 -4.75
CA ARG A 29 0.50 -7.15 -5.77
C ARG A 29 0.21 -5.86 -6.56
N HIS A 30 0.88 -5.70 -7.71
CA HIS A 30 0.87 -4.53 -8.61
C HIS A 30 -0.51 -4.09 -9.18
N LYS A 31 -1.64 -4.58 -8.67
CA LYS A 31 -2.99 -4.21 -9.12
C LYS A 31 -3.49 -3.01 -8.32
N MET A 32 -3.17 -1.81 -8.81
CA MET A 32 -3.50 -0.54 -8.16
C MET A 32 -4.03 0.48 -9.17
N GLY A 33 -4.79 1.46 -8.68
CA GLY A 33 -5.25 2.61 -9.46
C GLY A 33 -5.84 2.23 -10.81
N SER A 34 -5.21 2.75 -11.87
CA SER A 34 -5.61 2.62 -13.27
C SER A 34 -5.66 1.18 -13.80
N TYR A 35 -5.07 0.21 -13.11
CA TYR A 35 -5.31 -1.20 -13.40
C TYR A 35 -6.82 -1.53 -13.36
N TRP A 36 -7.54 -0.97 -12.38
CA TRP A 36 -8.96 -1.25 -12.16
C TRP A 36 -9.87 -0.47 -13.11
N ASP A 37 -9.43 0.66 -13.65
CA ASP A 37 -10.17 1.47 -14.62
C ASP A 37 -10.47 0.71 -15.93
N ASN A 38 -9.67 -0.32 -16.21
CA ASN A 38 -9.86 -1.18 -17.39
C ASN A 38 -10.89 -2.31 -17.16
N ILE A 39 -11.46 -2.42 -15.95
CA ILE A 39 -12.40 -3.49 -15.57
C ILE A 39 -13.73 -2.85 -15.15
N PRO A 40 -14.76 -2.88 -16.02
CA PRO A 40 -16.06 -2.30 -15.72
C PRO A 40 -16.67 -2.80 -14.40
N GLY A 41 -17.03 -1.88 -13.52
CA GLY A 41 -17.63 -2.16 -12.22
C GLY A 41 -16.65 -2.45 -11.08
N TYR A 42 -15.34 -2.40 -11.36
CA TYR A 42 -14.28 -2.62 -10.37
C TYR A 42 -13.40 -1.38 -10.12
N GLU A 43 -13.68 -0.26 -10.79
CA GLU A 43 -13.00 1.03 -10.66
C GLU A 43 -12.88 1.50 -9.20
N PRO A 44 -13.88 1.31 -8.30
CA PRO A 44 -13.74 1.68 -6.89
C PRO A 44 -12.59 0.99 -6.16
N ARG A 45 -12.07 -0.15 -6.67
CA ARG A 45 -10.90 -0.83 -6.09
C ARG A 45 -9.58 -0.13 -6.41
N GLY A 46 -9.58 0.73 -7.41
CA GLY A 46 -8.45 1.62 -7.73
C GLY A 46 -8.42 2.86 -6.86
N VAL A 47 -9.33 3.02 -5.89
CA VAL A 47 -9.42 4.19 -5.02
C VAL A 47 -9.12 3.79 -3.58
N CYS A 48 -8.26 4.55 -2.92
CA CYS A 48 -8.01 4.41 -1.50
C CYS A 48 -9.28 4.76 -0.71
N VAL A 49 -9.85 3.79 0.00
CA VAL A 49 -11.10 3.97 0.77
C VAL A 49 -10.99 4.99 1.92
N HIS A 50 -9.76 5.34 2.33
CA HIS A 50 -9.52 6.27 3.42
C HIS A 50 -9.25 7.68 2.92
N CYS A 51 -8.49 7.82 1.84
CA CYS A 51 -8.08 9.11 1.30
C CYS A 51 -8.97 9.58 0.15
N GLY A 52 -9.76 8.68 -0.46
CA GLY A 52 -10.62 8.97 -1.61
C GLY A 52 -9.86 9.28 -2.90
N THR A 53 -8.53 9.13 -2.91
CA THR A 53 -7.67 9.33 -4.08
C THR A 53 -7.31 8.00 -4.74
N THR A 54 -6.80 8.04 -5.96
CA THR A 54 -6.31 6.85 -6.67
C THR A 54 -5.26 6.11 -5.83
N ASP A 55 -5.50 4.83 -5.57
CA ASP A 55 -4.57 3.96 -4.84
C ASP A 55 -3.35 3.73 -5.73
N SER A 56 -2.21 4.33 -5.40
CA SER A 56 -0.92 4.11 -6.07
C SER A 56 0.12 3.57 -5.09
N MET A 57 1.25 3.08 -5.60
CA MET A 57 2.31 2.55 -4.76
C MET A 57 2.94 3.67 -3.91
N GLU A 58 3.13 4.84 -4.50
CA GLU A 58 3.57 6.06 -3.83
C GLU A 58 2.56 6.47 -2.76
N HIS A 59 1.27 6.46 -3.09
CA HIS A 59 0.22 6.77 -2.14
C HIS A 59 0.27 5.81 -0.95
N ILE A 60 0.20 4.50 -1.17
CA ILE A 60 0.16 3.49 -0.11
C ILE A 60 1.43 3.50 0.75
N LEU A 61 2.61 3.68 0.14
CA LEU A 61 3.88 3.56 0.85
C LEU A 61 4.34 4.86 1.49
N LEU A 62 3.99 6.03 0.95
CA LEU A 62 4.58 7.32 1.35
C LEU A 62 3.54 8.32 1.85
N GLU A 63 2.35 8.37 1.26
CA GLU A 63 1.37 9.44 1.55
C GLU A 63 0.22 9.00 2.46
N CYS A 64 -0.20 7.74 2.32
CA CYS A 64 -1.40 7.20 2.92
C CYS A 64 -1.15 6.93 4.40
N SER A 65 -1.83 7.67 5.26
CA SER A 65 -1.65 7.63 6.73
C SER A 65 -2.57 6.58 7.40
N CYS A 66 -3.03 5.58 6.66
CA CYS A 66 -3.94 4.58 7.21
C CYS A 66 -3.27 3.80 8.33
N PRO A 67 -3.80 3.84 9.57
CA PRO A 67 -3.37 2.89 10.58
C PRO A 67 -3.73 1.47 10.13
N PRO A 68 -2.95 0.45 10.49
CA PRO A 68 -3.33 -0.95 10.27
C PRO A 68 -4.73 -1.15 10.85
N LYS A 69 -5.65 -1.73 10.07
CA LYS A 69 -6.94 -2.16 10.63
C LYS A 69 -6.64 -3.20 11.70
N SER A 70 -6.80 -2.83 12.97
CA SER A 70 -7.06 -3.82 13.99
C SER A 70 -8.40 -4.44 13.62
N GLY A 71 -8.36 -5.64 13.03
CA GLY A 71 -9.56 -6.38 12.70
C GLY A 71 -10.43 -6.55 13.94
N ASN A 72 -11.73 -6.35 13.77
CA ASN A 72 -12.74 -7.05 14.58
C ASN A 72 -12.92 -8.45 14.01
#